data_AF-A0A9D5STJ1-F1
#
_entry.id   AF-A0A9D5STJ1-F1
#
_cell.length_a   1.000
_cell.length_b   1.000
_cell.length_c   1.000
_cell.angle_alpha   90.00
_cell.angle_beta   90.00
_cell.angle_gamma   90.00
#
_symmetry.space_group_name_H-M   'P 1'
#
loop_
_entity.id
_entity.type
_entity.pdbx_description
1 polymer ?
#
loop_
_entity_poly.entity_id
_entity_poly.type
_entity_poly.pdbx_seq_one_letter_code
_entity_poly.pdbx_strand_id
1 'polypeptide(L)'
;MLKGCQKEMIVLQTKENPLFESAYFILRRERPRGGPASDMLAEANRLIGAGSGYLQKRRRFGRLRPFLWGALCGAAICALIFLLVSL
;
A
#
# COMPACT_ATOMS: atom_id res chain seq x y z
N MET A 1 -18.20 -12.79 12.54
CA MET A 1 -19.65 -12.49 12.39
C MET A 1 -19.87 -10.99 12.41
N LEU A 2 -20.36 -10.39 11.32
CA LEU A 2 -20.90 -9.02 11.36
C LEU A 2 -22.30 -9.10 12.00
N LYS A 3 -22.38 -9.12 13.34
CA LYS A 3 -23.68 -9.04 14.04
C LYS A 3 -24.11 -7.58 14.14
N GLY A 4 -25.35 -7.27 13.74
CA GLY A 4 -26.04 -6.03 14.11
C GLY A 4 -26.37 -5.04 12.98
N CYS A 5 -25.99 -5.28 11.72
CA CYS A 5 -26.36 -4.41 10.60
C CYS A 5 -26.60 -5.21 9.32
N GLN A 6 -27.82 -5.13 8.76
CA GLN A 6 -28.04 -5.54 7.37
C GLN A 6 -27.31 -4.52 6.48
N LYS A 7 -26.23 -4.98 5.85
CA LYS A 7 -25.46 -4.22 4.85
C LYS A 7 -25.42 -5.04 3.57
N GLU A 8 -25.64 -4.37 2.46
CA GLU A 8 -25.48 -4.98 1.14
C GLU A 8 -24.00 -5.28 0.91
N MET A 9 -23.69 -6.46 0.33
CA MET A 9 -22.33 -6.92 0.18
C MET A 9 -22.10 -7.70 -1.11
N ILE A 10 -20.89 -7.62 -1.63
CA ILE A 10 -20.38 -8.47 -2.72
C ILE A 10 -19.44 -9.49 -2.10
N VAL A 11 -19.64 -10.76 -2.44
CA VAL A 11 -18.83 -11.89 -1.98
C VAL A 11 -18.03 -12.43 -3.16
N LEU A 12 -16.71 -12.45 -3.03
CA LEU A 12 -15.81 -13.11 -3.97
C LEU A 12 -15.26 -14.36 -3.32
N GLN A 13 -15.63 -15.51 -3.87
CA GLN A 13 -15.04 -16.78 -3.47
C GLN A 13 -13.74 -16.98 -4.26
N THR A 14 -12.69 -17.37 -3.55
CA THR A 14 -11.40 -17.67 -4.16
C THR A 14 -11.09 -19.14 -3.89
N LYS A 15 -11.03 -19.95 -4.95
CA LYS A 15 -10.74 -21.39 -4.83
C LYS A 15 -9.24 -21.70 -4.80
N GLU A 16 -8.41 -20.76 -5.22
CA GLU A 16 -6.98 -21.01 -5.51
C GLU A 16 -6.03 -20.35 -4.50
N ASN A 17 -6.54 -19.67 -3.46
CA ASN A 17 -5.69 -19.03 -2.46
C ASN A 17 -5.58 -19.89 -1.20
N PRO A 18 -4.36 -20.27 -0.78
CA PRO A 18 -4.15 -21.12 0.39
C PRO A 18 -4.45 -20.42 1.73
N LEU A 19 -4.61 -19.09 1.74
CA LEU A 19 -4.77 -18.28 2.95
C LEU A 19 -6.18 -17.70 3.11
N PHE A 20 -6.93 -17.52 2.02
CA PHE A 20 -8.20 -16.81 2.03
C PHE A 20 -9.27 -17.56 1.23
N GLU A 21 -10.35 -17.96 1.91
CA GLU A 21 -11.50 -18.63 1.29
C GLU A 21 -12.43 -17.65 0.56
N SER A 22 -12.63 -16.46 1.12
CA SER A 22 -13.55 -15.45 0.57
C SER A 22 -13.13 -14.03 0.91
N ALA A 23 -13.39 -13.10 -0.01
CA ALA A 23 -13.28 -11.67 0.20
C ALA A 23 -14.67 -11.02 0.20
N TYR A 24 -14.88 -10.09 1.13
CA TYR A 24 -16.17 -9.42 1.32
C TYR A 24 -16.02 -7.91 1.11
N PHE A 25 -16.84 -7.36 0.21
CA PHE A 25 -16.95 -5.92 0.00
C PHE A 25 -18.28 -5.43 0.56
N ILE A 26 -18.22 -4.54 1.54
CA ILE A 26 -19.40 -3.99 2.21
C ILE A 26 -19.76 -2.67 1.54
N LEU A 27 -20.99 -2.57 1.03
CA LEU A 27 -21.45 -1.35 0.37
C LEU A 27 -21.91 -0.30 1.38
N ARG A 28 -21.69 0.96 1.04
CA ARG A 28 -22.24 2.12 1.77
C ARG A 28 -23.74 2.22 1.48
N ARG A 29 -24.52 2.59 2.51
CA ARG A 29 -25.99 2.78 2.40
C ARG A 29 -26.35 3.96 1.48
N GLU A 30 -25.56 5.02 1.53
CA GLU A 30 -25.75 6.25 0.75
C GLU A 30 -24.99 6.17 -0.58
N ARG A 31 -25.35 5.18 -1.41
CA ARG A 31 -24.90 5.14 -2.80
C ARG A 31 -25.89 5.90 -3.68
N PRO A 32 -25.44 6.64 -4.71
CA PRO A 32 -26.34 7.19 -5.72
C PRO A 32 -27.20 6.04 -6.28
N ARG A 33 -28.52 6.10 -6.08
CA ARG A 33 -29.45 5.14 -6.67
C ARG A 33 -29.45 5.38 -8.18
N GLY A 34 -28.74 4.55 -8.95
CA GLY A 34 -28.72 4.65 -10.41
C GLY A 34 -27.44 4.23 -11.13
N GLY A 35 -26.35 3.92 -10.42
CA GLY A 35 -25.15 3.39 -11.07
C GLY A 35 -25.35 1.95 -11.56
N PRO A 36 -25.03 1.61 -12.82
CA PRO A 36 -25.15 0.25 -13.32
C PRO A 36 -24.26 -0.72 -12.53
N ALA A 37 -24.68 -1.98 -12.38
CA ALA A 37 -23.94 -2.99 -11.64
C ALA A 37 -22.52 -3.24 -12.18
N SER A 38 -22.29 -2.91 -13.45
CA SER A 38 -20.97 -2.87 -14.10
C SER A 38 -19.97 -1.96 -13.38
N ASP A 39 -20.43 -0.84 -12.82
CA ASP A 39 -19.57 0.14 -12.17
C ASP A 39 -19.03 -0.40 -10.85
N MET A 40 -19.81 -1.23 -10.14
CA MET A 40 -19.40 -1.83 -8.88
C MET A 40 -18.29 -2.87 -9.07
N LEU A 41 -18.39 -3.71 -10.11
CA LEU A 41 -17.34 -4.68 -10.45
C LEU A 41 -16.08 -3.98 -10.98
N ALA A 42 -16.23 -2.94 -11.81
CA ALA A 42 -15.11 -2.15 -12.30
C ALA A 42 -14.35 -1.47 -11.14
N GLU A 43 -15.06 -0.89 -10.18
CA GLU A 43 -14.46 -0.28 -8.99
C GLU A 43 -13.79 -1.32 -8.08
N ALA A 44 -14.39 -2.50 -7.89
CA ALA A 44 -13.77 -3.58 -7.13
C ALA A 44 -12.44 -4.02 -7.77
N ASN A 45 -12.42 -4.22 -9.09
CA ASN A 45 -11.20 -4.55 -9.84
C ASN A 45 -10.15 -3.42 -9.76
N ARG A 46 -10.58 -2.15 -9.85
CA ARG A 46 -9.71 -0.99 -9.66
C ARG A 46 -9.06 -0.98 -8.28
N LEU A 47 -9.81 -1.28 -7.22
CA LEU A 47 -9.30 -1.33 -5.84
C LEU A 47 -8.28 -2.46 -5.64
N ILE A 48 -8.53 -3.64 -6.23
CA ILE A 48 -7.59 -4.76 -6.18
C ILE A 48 -6.27 -4.39 -6.87
N GLY A 49 -6.34 -3.82 -8.09
CA GLY A 49 -5.15 -3.38 -8.83
C GLY A 49 -4.40 -2.20 -8.20
N ALA A 50 -5.09 -1.29 -7.53
CA ALA A 50 -4.47 -0.18 -6.80
C ALA A 50 -3.81 -0.64 -5.49
N GLY A 51 -4.40 -1.64 -4.81
CA GLY A 51 -3.90 -2.19 -3.55
C GLY A 51 -2.53 -2.84 -3.65
N SER A 52 -2.23 -3.53 -4.76
CA SER A 52 -0.92 -4.14 -5.01
C SER A 52 0.20 -3.09 -5.14
N GLY A 53 -0.09 -1.94 -5.77
CA GLY A 53 0.89 -0.86 -5.94
C GLY A 53 1.20 -0.11 -4.63
N TYR A 54 0.20 0.08 -3.77
CA TYR A 54 0.32 0.88 -2.55
C TYR A 54 1.17 0.19 -1.46
N LEU A 55 1.07 -1.15 -1.34
CA LEU A 55 1.89 -1.92 -0.40
C LEU A 55 3.36 -2.04 -0.85
N GLN A 56 3.61 -2.10 -2.16
CA GLN A 56 4.95 -2.30 -2.70
C GLN A 56 5.79 -1.01 -2.67
N LYS A 57 5.18 0.17 -2.87
CA LYS A 57 5.92 1.45 -2.95
C LYS A 57 6.41 1.95 -1.58
N ARG A 58 5.75 1.59 -0.48
CA ARG A 58 6.09 2.11 0.87
C ARG A 58 7.33 1.46 1.51
N ARG A 59 7.78 0.30 1.03
CA ARG A 59 8.87 -0.46 1.70
C ARG A 59 10.30 -0.17 1.20
N ARG A 60 10.51 0.39 0.00
CA ARG A 60 11.87 0.48 -0.58
C ARG A 60 12.59 1.83 -0.45
N PHE A 61 11.87 2.95 -0.39
CA PHE A 61 12.52 4.28 -0.44
C PHE A 61 12.84 4.93 0.91
N GLY A 62 12.27 4.44 2.02
CA GLY A 62 12.50 5.03 3.35
C GLY A 62 13.83 4.64 4.01
N ARG A 63 14.42 3.50 3.62
CA ARG A 63 15.53 2.88 4.37
C ARG A 63 16.93 3.28 3.88
N LEU A 64 17.05 3.84 2.67
CA LEU A 64 18.33 4.28 2.10
C LEU A 64 18.69 5.74 2.47
N ARG A 65 17.70 6.59 2.79
CA ARG A 65 17.92 7.98 3.18
C ARG A 65 18.90 8.17 4.35
N PRO A 66 18.81 7.44 5.48
CA PRO A 66 19.78 7.62 6.57
C PRO A 66 21.17 7.13 6.19
N PHE A 67 21.28 6.13 5.32
CA PHE A 67 22.58 5.61 4.85
C PHE A 67 23.32 6.63 3.99
N LEU A 68 22.63 7.31 3.07
CA LEU A 68 23.25 8.38 2.26
C LEU A 68 23.74 9.57 3.11
N TRP A 69 22.97 9.96 4.12
CA TRP A 69 23.37 11.04 5.05
C TRP A 69 24.60 10.65 5.89
N GLY A 70 24.63 9.42 6.40
CA GLY A 70 25.79 8.90 7.13
C GLY A 70 27.07 8.86 6.28
N ALA A 71 26.96 8.40 5.03
CA ALA A 71 28.10 8.33 4.11
C ALA A 71 28.66 9.72 3.76
N LEU A 72 27.79 10.71 3.52
CA LEU A 72 28.20 12.10 3.25
C LEU A 72 28.91 12.74 4.45
N CYS A 73 28.37 12.59 5.66
CA CYS A 73 29.02 13.11 6.86
C CYS A 73 30.38 12.43 7.12
N GLY A 74 30.46 11.11 6.96
CA GLY A 74 31.73 10.38 7.12
C GLY A 74 32.80 10.81 6.13
N ALA A 75 32.44 10.97 4.85
CA ALA A 75 33.36 11.45 3.82
C ALA A 75 33.86 12.88 4.09
N ALA A 76 32.98 13.78 4.55
CA ALA A 76 33.35 15.16 4.89
C ALA A 76 34.35 15.22 6.07
N ILE A 77 34.13 14.41 7.11
CA ILE A 77 35.04 14.35 8.27
C ILE A 77 36.41 13.79 7.84
N CYS A 78 36.43 12.72 7.05
CA CYS A 78 37.69 12.14 6.55
C CYS A 78 38.47 13.14 5.69
N ALA A 79 37.80 13.87 4.80
CA ALA A 79 38.42 14.89 3.97
C ALA A 79 39.00 16.04 4.80
N LEU A 80 38.29 16.46 5.86
CA LEU A 80 38.75 17.53 6.76
C LEU A 80 39.99 17.10 7.56
N ILE A 81 40.01 15.87 8.09
CA ILE A 81 41.18 15.32 8.79
C ILE A 81 42.37 15.20 7.84
N PHE A 82 42.15 14.71 6.63
CA PHE A 82 43.22 14.59 5.63
C PHE A 82 43.82 15.94 5.27
N LEU A 83 42.98 16.97 5.10
CA LEU A 83 43.43 18.34 4.83
C LEU A 83 44.23 18.91 5.99
N LEU A 84 43.79 18.69 7.24
CA LEU A 84 44.51 19.15 8.44
C LEU A 84 45.87 18.46 8.64
N VAL A 85 46.01 17.19 8.25
CA VAL A 85 47.29 16.46 8.33
C VAL A 85 48.22 16.82 7.16
N SER A 86 47.65 17.22 6.02
CA SER A 86 48.39 17.58 4.81
C SER A 86 48.79 19.06 4.75
N LEU A 87 48.35 19.87 5.72
CA LEU A 87 48.68 21.29 5.90
C LEU A 87 49.87 21.43 6.87
#